data_AF-A0A5J4TMH6-F1
#
_entry.id   AF-A0A5J4TMH6-F1
#
_cell.length_a   1.000
_cell.length_b   1.000
_cell.length_c   1.000
_cell.angle_alpha   90.00
_cell.angle_beta   90.00
_cell.angle_gamma   90.00
#
_symmetry.space_group_name_H-M   'P 1'
#
loop_
_entity.id
_entity.type
_entity.pdbx_description
1 polymer ?
#
loop_
_entity_poly.entity_id
_entity_poly.type
_entity_poly.pdbx_seq_one_letter_code
_entity_poly.pdbx_strand_id
1 'polypeptide(L)'
;KIADFGLAKVDVRTKMDITALGIPFNMAPELLLCTSPGNNKVDIWSVGVVLFQLRTHEYPIQARSILELTKKMESGRIIRPSSIQDDQLWNLLTQLLEFDPNRRISAEQALQHPYFTSPQAQVEINPLSKQITQNDISKHES
;
A
#
# COMPACT_ATOMS: atom_id res chain seq x y z
N LYS A 1 8.41 -13.02 -14.01
CA LYS A 1 7.76 -12.70 -15.31
C LYS A 1 7.00 -11.41 -15.08
N ILE A 2 7.53 -10.29 -15.57
CA ILE A 2 7.08 -8.93 -15.28
C ILE A 2 5.86 -8.65 -16.19
N ALA A 3 4.73 -8.30 -15.59
CA ALA A 3 3.49 -8.02 -16.30
C ALA A 3 3.44 -6.56 -16.77
N ASP A 4 2.82 -6.36 -17.93
CA ASP A 4 2.78 -5.16 -18.75
C ASP A 4 2.28 -3.89 -18.03
N PHE A 5 3.12 -2.84 -18.02
CA PHE A 5 2.69 -1.46 -17.73
C PHE A 5 2.25 -0.77 -19.02
N GLY A 6 1.05 -1.11 -19.47
CA GLY A 6 0.44 -0.57 -20.67
C GLY A 6 -1.03 -0.22 -20.49
N LEU A 7 -1.40 0.46 -19.39
CA LEU A 7 -2.75 1.00 -19.26
C LEU A 7 -2.75 2.47 -19.65
N ALA A 8 -3.06 2.66 -20.93
CA ALA A 8 -3.51 3.92 -21.51
C ALA A 8 -4.58 4.57 -20.62
N LYS A 9 -4.65 5.91 -20.66
CA LYS A 9 -5.70 6.74 -20.04
C LYS A 9 -7.09 6.22 -20.43
N VAL A 10 -7.62 5.27 -19.67
CA VAL A 10 -9.02 4.85 -19.76
C VAL A 10 -9.83 5.90 -19.02
N ASP A 11 -10.80 6.49 -19.70
CA ASP A 11 -11.77 7.39 -19.09
C ASP A 11 -12.61 6.57 -18.09
N VAL A 12 -12.20 6.61 -16.82
CA VAL A 12 -12.70 5.78 -15.69
C VAL A 12 -14.16 6.10 -15.33
N ARG A 13 -14.83 6.99 -16.09
CA ARG A 13 -16.16 7.53 -15.77
C ARG A 13 -17.32 6.62 -16.14
N THR A 14 -17.10 5.56 -16.92
CA THR A 14 -18.18 4.69 -17.40
C THR A 14 -18.04 3.26 -16.88
N LYS A 15 -18.88 2.92 -15.88
CA LYS A 15 -19.25 1.56 -15.42
C LYS A 15 -18.15 0.50 -15.62
N MET A 16 -17.19 0.49 -14.71
CA MET A 16 -16.26 -0.63 -14.58
C MET A 16 -16.96 -1.76 -13.81
N ASP A 17 -17.01 -2.96 -14.40
CA ASP A 17 -17.51 -4.17 -13.75
C ASP A 17 -16.71 -4.47 -12.49
N ILE A 18 -17.38 -5.05 -11.49
CA ILE A 18 -16.86 -5.31 -10.13
C ILE A 18 -15.53 -6.07 -10.15
N THR A 19 -15.34 -6.93 -11.13
CA THR A 19 -14.13 -7.75 -11.36
C THR A 19 -12.93 -6.93 -11.86
N ALA A 20 -13.17 -5.82 -12.54
CA ALA A 20 -12.15 -4.86 -12.99
C ALA A 20 -11.80 -3.81 -11.92
N LEU A 21 -12.49 -3.80 -10.76
CA LEU A 21 -12.27 -2.84 -9.69
C LEU A 21 -11.01 -3.10 -8.86
N GLY A 22 -10.42 -4.30 -8.93
CA GLY A 22 -9.23 -4.65 -8.14
C GLY A 22 -8.04 -3.70 -8.38
N ILE A 23 -7.93 -3.14 -9.59
CA ILE A 23 -6.90 -2.16 -9.95
C ILE A 23 -7.22 -0.77 -9.34
N PRO A 24 -8.42 -0.20 -9.54
CA PRO A 24 -8.82 1.06 -8.90
C PRO A 24 -8.66 1.12 -7.38
N PHE A 25 -8.96 0.04 -6.64
CA PHE A 25 -8.83 0.06 -5.18
C PHE A 25 -7.39 0.12 -4.67
N ASN A 26 -6.42 -0.31 -5.49
CA ASN A 26 -4.99 -0.19 -5.19
C ASN A 26 -4.40 1.13 -5.72
N MET A 27 -5.17 1.91 -6.49
CA MET A 27 -4.69 3.12 -7.14
C MET A 27 -4.58 4.28 -6.14
N ALA A 28 -3.51 5.06 -6.26
CA ALA A 28 -3.33 6.26 -5.46
C ALA A 28 -4.39 7.33 -5.79
N PRO A 29 -4.83 8.15 -4.81
CA PRO A 29 -5.89 9.14 -5.00
C PRO A 29 -5.61 10.10 -6.15
N GLU A 30 -4.36 10.54 -6.30
CA GLU A 30 -3.96 11.50 -7.32
C GLU A 30 -4.10 10.98 -8.76
N LEU A 31 -3.92 9.66 -8.96
CA LEU A 31 -4.14 9.01 -10.25
C LEU A 31 -5.64 8.85 -10.53
N LEU A 32 -6.41 8.41 -9.53
CA LEU A 32 -7.84 8.19 -9.67
C LEU A 32 -8.62 9.51 -9.84
N LEU A 33 -8.20 10.57 -9.16
CA LEU A 33 -8.75 11.92 -9.26
C LEU A 33 -8.16 12.72 -10.43
N CYS A 34 -7.15 12.17 -11.12
CA CYS A 34 -6.41 12.84 -12.19
C CYS A 34 -5.83 14.21 -11.78
N THR A 35 -5.44 14.38 -10.52
CA THR A 35 -4.86 15.63 -10.01
C THR A 35 -3.37 15.75 -10.29
N SER A 36 -2.69 14.62 -10.56
CA SER A 36 -1.27 14.55 -10.89
C SER A 36 -0.99 13.33 -11.79
N PRO A 37 0.02 13.37 -12.69
CA PRO A 37 0.44 12.20 -13.45
C PRO A 37 1.07 11.08 -12.58
N GLY A 38 1.20 11.31 -11.27
CA GLY A 38 1.83 10.37 -10.34
C GLY A 38 3.35 10.46 -10.35
N ASN A 39 3.97 10.00 -9.27
CA ASN A 39 5.40 9.82 -9.12
C ASN A 39 5.65 8.49 -8.38
N ASN A 40 6.87 8.21 -7.93
CA ASN A 40 7.19 7.00 -7.17
C ASN A 40 6.37 6.82 -5.86
N LYS A 41 5.62 7.83 -5.41
CA LYS A 41 4.73 7.74 -4.23
C LYS A 41 3.44 6.98 -4.52
N VAL A 42 3.08 6.75 -5.78
CA VAL A 42 1.89 5.94 -6.13
C VAL A 42 2.08 4.47 -5.72
N ASP A 43 3.32 3.99 -5.80
CA ASP A 43 3.68 2.64 -5.34
C ASP A 43 3.64 2.54 -3.82
N ILE A 44 4.02 3.61 -3.10
CA ILE A 44 3.93 3.68 -1.64
C ILE A 44 2.48 3.54 -1.16
N TRP A 45 1.54 4.19 -1.85
CA TRP A 45 0.12 4.02 -1.58
C TRP A 45 -0.32 2.58 -1.78
N SER A 46 0.04 1.99 -2.94
CA SER A 46 -0.28 0.60 -3.27
C SER A 46 0.23 -0.38 -2.21
N VAL A 47 1.46 -0.16 -1.71
CA VAL A 47 2.04 -0.94 -0.60
C VAL A 47 1.21 -0.77 0.68
N GLY A 48 0.78 0.45 1.00
CA GLY A 48 -0.12 0.70 2.13
C GLY A 48 -1.45 -0.05 2.03
N VAL A 49 -2.06 -0.08 0.84
CA VAL A 49 -3.31 -0.81 0.58
C VAL A 49 -3.11 -2.30 0.80
N VAL A 50 -2.05 -2.88 0.21
CA VAL A 50 -1.73 -4.31 0.36
C VAL A 50 -1.45 -4.67 1.82
N LEU A 51 -0.65 -3.86 2.54
CA LEU A 51 -0.36 -4.10 3.95
C LEU A 51 -1.63 -4.06 4.82
N PHE A 52 -2.53 -3.10 4.54
CA PHE A 52 -3.82 -3.02 5.21
C PHE A 52 -4.67 -4.27 4.93
N GLN A 53 -4.72 -4.74 3.68
CA GLN A 53 -5.43 -5.95 3.30
C GLN A 53 -4.85 -7.21 3.95
N LEU A 54 -3.53 -7.32 4.05
CA LEU A 54 -2.88 -8.44 4.74
C LEU A 54 -3.25 -8.48 6.22
N ARG A 55 -3.43 -7.31 6.85
CA ARG A 55 -3.80 -7.23 8.26
C ARG A 55 -5.29 -7.44 8.53
N THR A 56 -6.16 -6.94 7.66
CA THR A 56 -7.60 -6.79 7.93
C THR A 56 -8.49 -7.64 7.04
N HIS A 57 -7.95 -8.16 5.94
CA HIS A 57 -8.69 -8.78 4.83
C HIS A 57 -9.70 -7.85 4.14
N GLU A 58 -9.58 -6.54 4.36
CA GLU A 58 -10.46 -5.51 3.80
C GLU A 58 -9.64 -4.42 3.10
N TYR A 59 -10.30 -3.60 2.29
CA TYR A 59 -9.68 -2.40 1.71
C TYR A 59 -9.72 -1.22 2.69
N PRO A 60 -8.72 -0.31 2.67
CA PRO A 60 -8.71 0.88 3.53
C PRO A 60 -9.93 1.78 3.31
N ILE A 61 -10.43 1.83 2.06
CA ILE A 61 -11.62 2.55 1.68
C ILE A 61 -12.60 1.55 1.06
N GLN A 62 -13.64 1.21 1.81
CA GLN A 62 -14.72 0.38 1.32
C GLN A 62 -15.67 1.21 0.46
N ALA A 63 -15.88 0.83 -0.80
CA ALA A 63 -16.80 1.48 -1.70
C ALA A 63 -17.44 0.45 -2.64
N ARG A 64 -18.66 0.73 -3.12
CA ARG A 64 -19.42 -0.14 -4.05
C ARG A 64 -19.36 0.33 -5.50
N SER A 65 -18.74 1.48 -5.74
CA SER A 65 -18.56 2.06 -7.07
C SER A 65 -17.34 2.98 -7.10
N ILE A 66 -16.79 3.21 -8.28
CA ILE A 66 -15.71 4.20 -8.47
C ILE A 66 -16.15 5.57 -7.96
N LEU A 67 -17.36 6.02 -8.30
CA LEU A 67 -17.87 7.32 -7.84
C LEU A 67 -17.88 7.44 -6.31
N GLU A 68 -18.27 6.39 -5.60
CA GLU A 68 -18.24 6.37 -4.13
C GLU A 68 -16.80 6.35 -3.60
N LEU A 69 -15.90 5.57 -4.22
CA LEU A 69 -14.49 5.51 -3.88
C LEU A 69 -13.84 6.90 -4.01
N THR A 70 -14.06 7.57 -5.14
CA THR A 70 -13.55 8.92 -5.43
C THR A 70 -14.03 9.93 -4.39
N LYS A 71 -15.33 9.95 -4.07
CA LYS A 71 -15.88 10.84 -3.03
C LYS A 71 -15.29 10.57 -1.64
N LYS A 72 -15.06 9.30 -1.30
CA LYS A 72 -14.43 8.93 -0.03
C LYS A 72 -12.96 9.35 -0.01
N MET A 73 -12.24 9.21 -1.12
CA MET A 73 -10.86 9.69 -1.24
C MET A 73 -10.77 11.21 -1.10
N GLU A 74 -11.72 11.97 -1.66
CA GLU A 74 -11.81 13.43 -1.50
C GLU A 74 -12.00 13.85 -0.03
N SER A 75 -12.65 13.02 0.79
CA SER A 75 -12.77 13.28 2.24
C SER A 75 -11.44 13.16 2.99
N GLY A 76 -10.43 12.53 2.38
CA GLY A 76 -9.07 12.44 2.93
C GLY A 76 -8.96 11.66 4.24
N ARG A 77 -9.89 10.75 4.53
CA ARG A 77 -9.95 10.02 5.81
C ARG A 77 -10.02 8.52 5.65
N ILE A 78 -9.18 7.82 6.40
CA ILE A 78 -9.23 6.37 6.61
C ILE A 78 -9.54 6.12 8.09
N ILE A 79 -10.46 5.21 8.36
CA ILE A 79 -10.87 4.87 9.73
C ILE A 79 -10.07 3.66 10.19
N ARG A 80 -9.51 3.72 11.40
CA ARG A 80 -8.80 2.59 12.01
C ARG A 80 -9.78 1.43 12.25
N PRO A 81 -9.55 0.25 11.66
CA PRO A 81 -10.34 -0.93 11.99
C PRO A 81 -10.05 -1.41 13.40
N SER A 82 -11.06 -1.94 14.09
CA SER A 82 -10.91 -2.52 15.43
C SER A 82 -9.96 -3.74 15.48
N SER A 83 -9.73 -4.39 14.33
CA SER A 83 -8.76 -5.48 14.18
C SER A 83 -7.30 -5.02 14.26
N ILE A 84 -7.01 -3.73 14.05
CA ILE A 84 -5.66 -3.17 14.16
C ILE A 84 -5.47 -2.62 15.57
N GLN A 85 -5.01 -3.46 16.49
CA GLN A 85 -4.69 -3.05 17.87
C GLN A 85 -3.27 -2.51 18.02
N ASP A 86 -2.35 -2.89 17.12
CA ASP A 86 -0.98 -2.39 17.11
C ASP A 86 -0.93 -0.94 16.63
N ASP A 87 -0.50 -0.04 17.53
CA ASP A 87 -0.36 1.38 17.27
C ASP A 87 0.79 1.70 16.31
N GLN A 88 1.86 0.90 16.28
CA GLN A 88 2.99 1.09 15.37
C GLN A 88 2.59 0.72 13.94
N LEU A 89 1.84 -0.39 13.79
CA LEU A 89 1.27 -0.75 12.49
C LEU A 89 0.31 0.33 11.99
N TRP A 90 -0.59 0.79 12.86
CA TRP A 90 -1.53 1.85 12.48
C TRP A 90 -0.81 3.14 12.10
N ASN A 91 0.20 3.55 12.86
CA ASN A 91 0.99 4.73 12.55
C ASN A 91 1.70 4.61 11.19
N LEU A 92 2.32 3.47 10.89
CA LEU A 92 2.91 3.20 9.57
C LEU A 92 1.87 3.30 8.46
N LEU A 93 0.71 2.66 8.63
CA LEU A 93 -0.38 2.69 7.64
C LEU A 93 -0.87 4.11 7.35
N THR A 94 -1.01 4.96 8.37
CA THR A 94 -1.42 6.38 8.17
C THR A 94 -0.41 7.17 7.35
N GLN A 95 0.88 6.84 7.43
CA GLN A 95 1.94 7.52 6.68
C GLN A 95 2.06 6.99 5.24
N LEU A 96 1.84 5.69 5.04
CA LEU A 96 1.79 5.05 3.71
C LEU A 96 0.55 5.49 2.91
N LEU A 97 -0.59 5.61 3.60
CA LEU A 97 -1.90 5.97 3.03
C LEU A 97 -2.22 7.46 3.22
N GLU A 98 -1.19 8.31 3.22
CA GLU A 98 -1.37 9.76 3.20
C GLU A 98 -1.85 10.22 1.82
N PHE A 99 -2.92 11.03 1.82
CA PHE A 99 -3.60 11.46 0.60
C PHE A 99 -2.78 12.48 -0.18
N ASP A 100 -2.05 13.36 0.50
CA ASP A 100 -1.11 14.27 -0.17
C ASP A 100 0.20 13.54 -0.50
N PRO A 101 0.53 13.30 -1.79
CA PRO A 101 1.75 12.59 -2.17
C PRO A 101 3.03 13.27 -1.68
N ASN A 102 3.01 14.58 -1.41
CA ASN A 102 4.18 15.30 -0.89
C ASN A 102 4.43 15.03 0.59
N ARG A 103 3.38 14.69 1.35
CA ARG A 103 3.46 14.32 2.78
C ARG A 103 3.57 12.82 2.98
N ARG A 104 3.21 12.01 1.97
CA ARG A 104 3.33 10.56 1.98
C ARG A 104 4.79 10.15 2.21
N ILE A 105 5.01 9.21 3.12
CA ILE A 105 6.35 8.72 3.49
C ILE A 105 7.10 8.14 2.29
N SER A 106 8.44 8.15 2.27
CA SER A 106 9.22 7.42 1.26
C SER A 106 9.40 5.94 1.64
N ALA A 107 9.76 5.09 0.69
CA ALA A 107 10.10 3.68 0.98
C ALA A 107 11.25 3.57 2.00
N GLU A 108 12.30 4.38 1.82
CA GLU A 108 13.44 4.43 2.74
C GLU A 108 13.02 4.80 4.16
N GLN A 109 12.20 5.85 4.31
CA GLN A 109 11.68 6.27 5.61
C GLN A 109 10.75 5.21 6.22
N ALA A 110 9.91 4.56 5.40
CA ALA A 110 9.01 3.51 5.86
C ALA A 110 9.76 2.29 6.41
N LEU A 111 10.89 1.90 5.80
CA LEU A 111 11.73 0.79 6.28
C LEU A 111 12.41 1.11 7.62
N GLN A 112 12.61 2.38 7.95
CA GLN A 112 13.16 2.81 9.24
C GLN A 112 12.09 2.97 10.33
N HIS A 113 10.81 2.78 9.99
CA HIS A 113 9.70 2.95 10.93
C HIS A 113 9.81 1.98 12.13
N PRO A 114 9.44 2.39 13.36
CA PRO A 114 9.51 1.53 14.55
C PRO A 114 8.75 0.20 14.43
N TYR A 115 7.74 0.14 13.55
CA TYR A 115 7.06 -1.11 13.20
C TYR A 115 8.04 -2.19 12.70
N PHE A 116 9.08 -1.82 11.96
CA PHE A 116 10.12 -2.74 11.48
C PHE A 116 11.39 -2.74 12.34
N THR A 117 11.69 -1.63 13.02
CA THR A 117 12.98 -1.44 13.71
C THR A 117 12.91 -1.65 15.22
N SER A 118 11.71 -1.76 15.82
CA SER A 118 11.57 -1.98 17.26
C SER A 118 12.20 -3.31 17.71
N PRO A 119 12.66 -3.40 18.97
CA PRO A 119 13.19 -4.66 19.51
C PRO A 119 12.20 -5.82 19.42
N GLN A 120 10.90 -5.55 19.51
CA GLN A 120 9.83 -6.54 19.34
C GLN A 120 9.80 -7.10 17.92
N ALA A 121 9.88 -6.23 16.90
CA ALA A 121 9.96 -6.64 15.50
C ALA A 121 11.21 -7.51 15.22
N GLN A 122 12.35 -7.17 15.82
CA GLN A 122 13.60 -7.95 15.67
C GLN A 122 13.52 -9.36 16.30
N VAL A 123 12.65 -9.56 17.29
CA VAL A 123 12.42 -10.87 17.93
C VAL A 123 11.41 -11.71 17.15
N GLU A 124 10.39 -11.08 16.56
CA GLU A 124 9.39 -11.76 15.72
C GLU A 124 9.96 -12.18 14.35
N ILE A 125 10.96 -11.45 13.84
CA ILE A 125 11.84 -11.91 12.75
C ILE A 125 12.80 -12.98 13.30
N ASN A 126 12.25 -14.13 13.72
CA ASN A 126 13.00 -15.25 14.28
C ASN A 126 13.84 -15.94 13.16
N PRO A 127 14.90 -16.72 13.49
CA PRO A 127 16.22 -16.73 12.87
C PRO A 127 16.28 -17.42 11.50
N LEU A 128 15.15 -17.88 10.97
CA LEU A 128 15.02 -18.54 9.67
C LEU A 128 15.35 -17.57 8.53
N SER A 129 14.96 -16.31 8.67
CA SER A 129 15.29 -15.25 7.70
C SER A 129 16.81 -15.01 7.62
N LYS A 130 17.54 -15.14 8.73
CA LYS A 130 19.02 -15.04 8.74
C LYS A 130 19.71 -16.22 8.04
N GLN A 131 19.11 -17.43 8.07
CA GLN A 131 19.65 -18.59 7.35
C GLN A 131 19.39 -18.53 5.84
N ILE A 132 18.29 -17.93 5.40
CA ILE A 132 17.99 -17.78 3.96
C ILE A 132 18.94 -16.77 3.31
N THR A 133 19.24 -15.64 3.97
CA THR A 133 20.20 -14.66 3.45
C THR A 133 21.63 -15.21 3.34
N GLN A 134 22.03 -16.16 4.20
CA GLN A 134 23.35 -16.79 4.12
C GLN A 134 23.43 -17.89 3.04
N ASN A 135 22.33 -18.60 2.76
CA ASN A 135 22.32 -19.67 1.75
C ASN A 135 22.23 -19.16 0.29
N ASP A 136 21.70 -17.97 0.06
CA ASP A 136 21.61 -17.40 -1.28
C ASP A 136 22.94 -16.77 -1.75
N ILE A 137 23.78 -16.31 -0.82
CA ILE A 137 25.13 -15.80 -1.14
C ILE A 137 26.07 -16.96 -1.51
N SER A 138 25.93 -18.13 -0.87
CA SER A 138 26.78 -19.30 -1.16
C SER A 138 26.42 -20.06 -2.44
N LYS A 139 25.28 -19.78 -3.08
CA LYS A 139 24.86 -20.47 -4.31
C LYS A 139 25.23 -19.75 -5.61
N HIS A 140 25.79 -18.55 -5.51
CA HIS A 140 26.26 -17.78 -6.67
C HIS A 140 27.79 -17.79 -6.85
N GLU A 141 28.53 -18.52 -6.02
CA GLU A 141 30.00 -18.72 -6.14
C GLU A 141 30.37 -20.21 -6.35
N SER A 142 29.61 -20.94 -7.17
CA SER A 142 30.00 -22.29 -7.63
C SER A 142 29.70 -22.49 -9.11
#